data_AF-A0AAX1Q9B3-F1
#
_entry.id   AF-A0AAX1Q9B3-F1
#
_cell.length_a   1.000
_cell.length_b   1.000
_cell.length_c   1.000
_cell.angle_alpha   90.00
_cell.angle_beta   90.00
_cell.angle_gamma   90.00
#
_symmetry.space_group_name_H-M   'P 1'
#
loop_
_entity.id
_entity.type
_entity.pdbx_description
1 polymer ?
#
loop_
_entity_poly.entity_id
_entity_poly.type
_entity_poly.pdbx_seq_one_letter_code
_entity_poly.pdbx_strand_id
1 'polypeptide(L)'
;MIKERMKITLPPKVKNYIQAYMEKHHLRYTGDAISHICKEHEEAQKREEGSLEKVVEAVSQNIDDLLQRERRHMREELYSLEKNIQRSTLNSIQTVEDYGIRQRGELFASFLEEYKK
;
A
#
# COMPACT_ATOMS: atom_id res chain seq x y z
N MET A 1 -41.89 14.91 24.98
CA MET A 1 -40.92 13.87 25.38
C MET A 1 -41.29 13.34 26.75
N ILE A 2 -41.45 12.03 26.88
CA ILE A 2 -41.63 11.39 28.18
C ILE A 2 -40.26 11.34 28.86
N LYS A 3 -40.09 12.02 30.00
CA LYS A 3 -38.88 11.95 30.81
C LYS A 3 -39.13 10.99 31.97
N GLU A 4 -38.32 9.95 32.09
CA GLU A 4 -38.38 9.00 33.21
C GLU A 4 -37.49 9.48 34.37
N ARG A 5 -38.00 9.37 35.60
CA ARG A 5 -37.24 9.76 36.80
C ARG A 5 -36.47 8.55 37.32
N MET A 6 -35.14 8.66 37.36
CA MET A 6 -34.26 7.64 37.93
C MET A 6 -33.57 8.17 39.19
N LYS A 7 -33.38 7.29 40.18
CA LYS A 7 -32.44 7.52 41.29
C LYS A 7 -31.12 6.82 40.95
N ILE A 8 -30.03 7.55 40.98
CA ILE A 8 -28.69 7.06 40.65
C ILE A 8 -27.71 7.42 41.75
N THR A 9 -26.79 6.50 42.06
CA THR A 9 -25.67 6.76 42.95
C THR A 9 -24.47 7.13 42.11
N LEU A 10 -23.85 8.28 42.40
CA LEU A 10 -22.72 8.79 41.64
C LEU A 10 -21.52 9.03 42.56
N PRO A 11 -20.29 8.69 42.13
CA PRO A 11 -19.08 9.11 42.82
C PRO A 11 -19.00 10.64 42.93
N PRO A 12 -18.41 11.20 43.99
CA PRO A 12 -18.28 12.65 44.16
C PRO A 12 -17.63 13.35 42.96
N LYS A 13 -16.63 12.71 42.35
CA LYS A 13 -15.94 13.23 41.15
C LYS A 13 -16.89 13.39 39.96
N VAL A 14 -17.80 12.44 39.74
CA VAL A 14 -18.77 12.48 38.65
C VAL A 14 -19.81 13.57 38.89
N LYS A 15 -20.28 13.71 40.14
CA LYS A 15 -21.17 14.79 40.52
C LYS A 15 -20.55 16.17 40.24
N ASN A 16 -19.31 16.38 40.68
CA ASN A 16 -18.59 17.63 40.46
C ASN A 16 -18.40 17.93 38.98
N TYR A 17 -18.08 16.90 38.17
CA TYR A 17 -17.96 17.05 36.73
C TYR A 17 -19.27 17.51 36.09
N ILE A 18 -20.38 16.85 36.42
CA ILE A 18 -21.71 17.22 35.90
C ILE A 18 -22.07 18.66 36.29
N GLN A 19 -21.73 19.08 37.51
CA GLN A 19 -22.00 20.42 38.01
C GLN A 19 -21.21 21.49 37.24
N ALA A 20 -19.91 21.27 37.03
CA ALA A 20 -19.07 22.15 36.21
C ALA A 20 -19.53 22.18 34.74
N TYR A 21 -19.97 21.03 34.21
CA TYR A 21 -20.52 20.94 32.86
C TYR A 21 -21.84 21.73 32.74
N MET A 22 -22.71 21.65 33.74
CA MET A 22 -23.94 22.43 33.80
C MET A 22 -23.67 23.93 33.79
N GLU A 23 -22.69 24.40 34.57
CA GLU A 23 -22.28 25.81 34.59
C GLU A 23 -21.75 26.26 33.22
N LYS A 24 -20.85 25.47 32.64
CA LYS A 24 -20.23 25.76 31.34
C LYS A 24 -21.24 25.84 30.19
N HIS A 25 -22.25 24.96 30.21
CA HIS A 25 -23.24 24.84 29.14
C HIS A 25 -24.57 25.52 29.48
N HIS A 26 -24.63 26.29 30.58
CA HIS A 26 -25.81 27.00 31.07
C HIS A 26 -27.06 26.11 31.25
N LEU A 27 -26.85 24.88 31.71
CA LEU A 27 -27.91 23.89 31.91
C LEU A 27 -28.45 23.96 33.34
N ARG A 28 -29.77 24.05 33.46
CA ARG A 28 -30.45 24.15 34.76
C ARG A 28 -30.69 22.80 35.43
N TYR A 29 -30.86 21.73 34.65
CA TYR A 29 -31.23 20.42 35.16
C TYR A 29 -30.15 19.38 34.88
N THR A 30 -29.83 18.58 35.90
CA THR A 30 -28.85 17.49 35.81
C THR A 30 -29.21 16.45 34.76
N GLY A 31 -30.50 16.13 34.60
CA GLY A 31 -30.95 15.20 33.57
C GLY A 31 -30.65 15.70 32.15
N ASP A 32 -30.74 17.01 31.92
CA ASP A 32 -30.43 17.60 30.62
C ASP A 32 -28.92 17.60 30.35
N ALA A 33 -28.10 17.83 31.39
CA ALA A 33 -26.65 17.70 31.30
C ALA A 33 -26.21 16.27 31.01
N ILE A 34 -26.78 15.27 31.70
CA ILE A 34 -26.49 13.86 31.42
C ILE A 34 -26.90 13.50 29.98
N SER A 35 -28.08 13.93 29.53
CA SER A 35 -28.51 13.69 28.16
C SER A 35 -27.57 14.31 27.13
N HIS A 36 -27.06 15.52 27.38
CA HIS A 36 -26.07 16.17 26.52
C HIS A 36 -24.75 15.41 26.48
N ILE A 37 -24.22 15.03 27.64
CA ILE A 37 -22.96 14.26 27.76
C ILE A 37 -23.09 12.92 27.02
N CYS A 38 -24.20 12.20 27.19
CA CYS A 38 -24.45 10.94 26.48
C CYS A 38 -24.48 11.14 24.96
N LYS A 39 -25.13 12.20 24.48
CA LYS A 39 -25.18 12.52 23.05
C LYS A 39 -23.80 12.86 22.50
N GLU A 40 -23.03 13.69 23.20
CA GLU A 40 -21.64 14.03 22.82
C GLU A 40 -20.75 12.78 22.76
N HIS A 41 -20.93 11.85 23.71
CA HIS A 41 -20.18 10.59 23.71
C HIS A 41 -20.54 9.69 22.53
N GLU A 42 -21.84 9.55 22.22
CA GLU A 42 -22.31 8.80 21.06
C GLU A 42 -21.80 9.40 19.74
N GLU A 43 -21.82 10.73 19.62
CA GLU A 43 -21.27 11.43 18.46
C GLU A 43 -19.74 11.27 18.35
N ALA A 44 -19.02 11.30 19.47
CA ALA A 44 -17.58 11.08 19.50
C ALA A 44 -17.21 9.65 19.08
N GLN A 45 -17.91 8.63 19.57
CA GLN A 45 -17.71 7.23 19.17
C GLN A 45 -17.95 7.03 17.67
N LYS A 46 -19.05 7.57 17.13
CA LYS A 46 -19.35 7.50 15.68
C LYS A 46 -18.27 8.18 14.83
N ARG A 47 -17.71 9.30 15.30
CA ARG A 47 -16.62 10.00 14.62
C ARG A 47 -15.31 9.20 14.67
N GLU A 48 -15.02 8.56 15.79
CA GLU A 48 -13.81 7.76 15.97
C GLU A 48 -13.84 6.50 15.11
N GLU A 49 -14.95 5.75 15.11
CA GLU A 49 -15.15 4.58 14.24
C GLU A 49 -15.06 4.99 12.76
N GLY A 50 -15.80 6.01 12.35
CA GLY A 50 -15.78 6.51 10.98
C GLY A 50 -14.45 7.16 10.56
N SER A 51 -13.62 7.59 11.51
CA SER A 51 -12.26 8.09 11.23
C SER A 51 -11.28 6.95 11.09
N LEU A 52 -11.37 5.92 11.93
CA LEU A 52 -10.47 4.77 11.89
C LEU A 52 -10.69 3.96 10.61
N GLU A 53 -11.95 3.68 10.25
CA GLU A 53 -12.29 2.95 9.02
C GLU A 53 -11.74 3.65 7.77
N LYS A 54 -11.91 4.98 7.69
CA LYS A 54 -11.37 5.78 6.56
C LYS A 54 -9.86 5.76 6.49
N VAL A 55 -9.18 5.81 7.63
CA VAL A 55 -7.71 5.71 7.67
C VAL A 55 -7.27 4.32 7.22
N VAL A 56 -7.92 3.26 7.70
CA VAL A 56 -7.62 1.87 7.30
C VAL A 56 -7.84 1.67 5.80
N GLU A 57 -8.96 2.18 5.26
CA GLU A 57 -9.27 2.11 3.83
C GLU A 57 -8.20 2.84 3.00
N ALA A 58 -7.91 4.10 3.35
CA ALA A 58 -6.91 4.90 2.62
C ALA A 58 -5.50 4.27 2.65
N VAL A 59 -5.09 3.74 3.80
CA VAL A 59 -3.80 3.04 3.95
C VAL A 59 -3.78 1.76 3.13
N SER A 60 -4.86 0.96 3.19
CA SER A 60 -4.96 -0.30 2.45
C SER A 60 -4.90 -0.07 0.94
N GLN A 61 -5.58 0.97 0.46
CA GLN A 61 -5.60 1.32 -0.95
C GLN A 61 -4.24 1.83 -1.45
N ASN A 62 -3.54 2.63 -0.63
CA ASN A 62 -2.17 3.05 -0.95
C ASN A 62 -1.20 1.86 -1.00
N ILE A 63 -1.33 0.89 -0.09
CA ILE A 63 -0.52 -0.34 -0.11
C ILE A 63 -0.80 -1.12 -1.40
N ASP A 64 -2.07 -1.31 -1.79
CA ASP A 64 -2.40 -2.02 -3.02
C ASP A 64 -1.83 -1.32 -4.25
N ASP A 65 -1.96 0.01 -4.33
CA ASP A 65 -1.40 0.81 -5.44
C ASP A 65 0.12 0.71 -5.54
N LEU A 66 0.83 0.66 -4.40
CA LEU A 66 2.28 0.46 -4.36
C LEU A 66 2.65 -0.94 -4.84
N LEU A 67 1.97 -1.98 -4.33
CA LEU A 67 2.21 -3.36 -4.75
C LEU A 67 1.94 -3.56 -6.25
N GLN A 68 0.90 -2.93 -6.79
CA GLN A 68 0.61 -2.99 -8.22
C GLN A 68 1.69 -2.32 -9.06
N ARG A 69 2.23 -1.18 -8.60
CA ARG A 69 3.34 -0.47 -9.27
C ARG A 69 4.61 -1.30 -9.25
N GLU A 70 5.03 -1.80 -8.09
CA GLU A 70 6.23 -2.64 -7.96
C GLU A 70 6.12 -3.92 -8.79
N ARG A 71 4.95 -4.57 -8.78
CA ARG A 71 4.72 -5.76 -9.61
C ARG A 71 4.83 -5.48 -11.10
N ARG A 72 4.38 -4.31 -11.55
CA ARG A 72 4.52 -3.89 -12.95
C ARG A 72 5.98 -3.63 -13.29
N HIS A 73 6.68 -2.88 -12.44
CA HIS A 73 8.11 -2.57 -12.61
C HIS A 73 8.94 -3.85 -12.73
N MET A 74 8.81 -4.79 -11.79
CA MET A 74 9.52 -6.09 -11.84
C MET A 74 9.23 -6.86 -13.13
N ARG A 75 8.00 -6.83 -13.63
CA ARG A 75 7.64 -7.51 -14.89
C ARG A 75 8.32 -6.86 -16.09
N GLU A 76 8.40 -5.55 -16.13
CA GLU A 76 9.09 -4.81 -17.20
C GLU A 76 10.60 -5.06 -17.18
N GLU A 77 11.21 -5.06 -15.99
CA GLU A 77 12.63 -5.40 -15.82
C GLU A 77 12.93 -6.84 -16.26
N LEU A 78 12.12 -7.81 -15.84
CA LEU A 78 12.25 -9.21 -16.24
C LEU A 78 12.15 -9.36 -17.76
N TYR A 79 11.19 -8.70 -18.39
CA TYR A 79 11.03 -8.73 -19.84
C TYR A 79 12.22 -8.11 -20.57
N SER A 80 12.75 -6.99 -20.07
CA SER A 80 13.95 -6.37 -20.63
C SER A 80 15.17 -7.27 -20.47
N LEU A 81 15.33 -7.90 -19.30
CA LEU A 81 16.42 -8.84 -19.04
C LEU A 81 16.35 -10.03 -19.98
N GLU A 82 15.18 -10.63 -20.16
CA GLU A 82 14.96 -11.76 -21.08
C GLU A 82 15.35 -11.37 -22.51
N LYS A 83 14.88 -10.22 -23.01
CA LYS A 83 15.25 -9.72 -24.34
C LYS A 83 16.76 -9.51 -24.49
N ASN A 84 17.41 -8.97 -23.46
CA ASN A 84 18.85 -8.75 -23.48
C ASN A 84 19.62 -10.06 -23.52
N ILE A 85 19.19 -11.07 -22.74
CA ILE A 85 19.77 -12.42 -22.77
C ILE A 85 19.58 -13.04 -24.15
N GLN A 86 18.37 -13.00 -24.72
CA GLN A 86 18.09 -13.53 -26.06
C GLN A 86 19.00 -12.90 -27.12
N ARG A 87 19.13 -11.56 -27.11
CA ARG A 87 20.01 -10.82 -28.03
C ARG A 87 21.47 -11.21 -27.84
N SER A 88 21.95 -11.25 -26.59
CA SER A 88 23.34 -11.59 -26.29
C SER A 88 23.66 -13.02 -26.73
N THR A 89 22.78 -13.97 -26.47
CA THR A 89 22.95 -15.37 -26.87
C THR A 89 23.00 -15.50 -28.39
N LEU A 90 22.10 -14.82 -29.11
CA LEU A 90 22.11 -14.81 -30.58
C LEU A 90 23.43 -14.25 -31.14
N ASN A 91 23.90 -13.12 -30.61
CA ASN A 91 25.16 -12.52 -31.04
C ASN A 91 26.36 -13.45 -30.77
N SER A 92 26.38 -14.12 -29.63
CA SER A 92 27.42 -15.10 -29.30
C SER A 92 27.41 -16.28 -30.27
N ILE A 93 26.23 -16.80 -30.63
CA ILE A 93 26.09 -17.89 -31.60
C ILE A 93 26.64 -17.45 -32.97
N GLN A 94 26.23 -16.28 -33.45
CA GLN A 94 26.71 -15.72 -34.73
C GLN A 94 28.23 -15.56 -34.73
N THR A 95 28.81 -15.06 -33.64
CA THR A 95 30.26 -14.89 -33.52
C THR A 95 30.99 -16.22 -33.64
N VAL A 96 30.47 -17.29 -33.03
CA VAL A 96 31.04 -18.64 -33.12
C VAL A 96 30.90 -19.21 -34.53
N GLU A 97 29.75 -19.02 -35.17
CA GLU A 97 29.51 -19.45 -36.55
C GLU A 97 30.45 -18.76 -37.54
N ASP A 98 30.57 -17.43 -37.44
CA ASP A 98 31.46 -16.61 -38.27
C ASP A 98 32.93 -17.04 -38.10
N TYR A 99 33.36 -17.27 -36.86
CA TYR A 99 34.69 -17.80 -36.58
C TYR A 99 34.91 -19.16 -37.24
N GLY A 100 33.92 -20.06 -37.13
CA GLY A 100 33.99 -21.38 -37.77
C GLY A 100 34.03 -21.32 -39.30
N ILE A 101 33.25 -20.42 -39.91
CA ILE A 101 33.27 -20.17 -41.36
C ILE A 101 34.65 -19.68 -41.79
N ARG A 102 35.21 -18.71 -41.07
CA ARG A 102 36.54 -18.16 -41.35
C ARG A 102 37.63 -19.22 -41.27
N GLN A 103 37.66 -20.02 -40.20
CA GLN A 103 38.64 -21.09 -40.02
C GLN A 103 38.59 -22.13 -41.16
N ARG A 104 37.38 -22.53 -41.58
CA ARG A 104 37.23 -23.42 -42.74
C ARG A 104 37.73 -22.77 -44.03
N GLY A 105 37.41 -21.51 -44.25
CA GLY A 105 37.89 -20.76 -45.42
C GLY A 105 39.41 -20.68 -45.50
N GLU A 106 40.07 -20.39 -44.37
CA GLU A 106 41.54 -20.37 -44.25
C GLU A 106 42.15 -21.75 -44.56
N LEU A 107 41.57 -22.83 -44.04
CA LEU A 107 42.01 -24.21 -44.31
C LEU A 107 41.88 -24.59 -45.80
N PHE A 108 40.76 -24.24 -46.45
CA PHE A 108 40.56 -24.51 -47.87
C PHE A 108 41.55 -23.72 -48.74
N ALA A 109 41.82 -22.46 -48.39
CA ALA A 109 42.80 -21.65 -49.09
C ALA A 109 44.21 -22.24 -49.01
N SER A 110 44.66 -22.67 -47.81
CA SER A 110 45.97 -23.31 -47.65
C SER A 110 46.09 -24.61 -48.45
N PHE A 111 45.03 -25.43 -48.49
CA PHE A 111 45.02 -26.68 -49.26
C PHE A 111 45.14 -26.42 -50.77
N LEU A 112 44.45 -25.41 -51.29
CA LEU A 112 44.52 -25.04 -52.70
C LEU A 112 45.88 -24.46 -53.11
N GLU A 113 46.55 -23.73 -52.21
CA GLU A 113 47.91 -23.24 -52.46
C GLU A 113 48.93 -24.40 -52.52
N GLU A 114 48.78 -25.38 -51.64
CA GLU A 114 49.65 -26.57 -51.62
C GLU A 114 49.46 -27.43 -52.87
N TYR A 115 48.22 -27.58 -53.36
CA TYR A 115 47.93 -28.34 -54.59
C TYR A 115 48.41 -27.66 -55.89
N LYS A 116 48.69 -26.36 -55.86
CA LYS A 116 49.21 -25.59 -57.00
C LYS A 116 50.74 -25.57 -57.09
N LYS A 117 51.45 -26.13 -56.11
CA LYS A 117 52.90 -26.34 -56.14
C LYS A 117 53.24 -27.71 -56.71
#